data_AF-K0JF78-F1
#
_entry.id   AF-K0JF78-F1
#
_cell.length_a   1.000
_cell.length_b   1.000
_cell.length_c   1.000
_cell.angle_alpha   90.00
_cell.angle_beta   90.00
_cell.angle_gamma   90.00
#
_symmetry.space_group_name_H-M   'P 1'
#
loop_
_entity.id
_entity.type
_entity.pdbx_description
1 polymer ?
#
loop_
_entity_poly.entity_id
_entity_poly.type
_entity_poly.pdbx_seq_one_letter_code
_entity_poly.pdbx_strand_id
1 'polypeptide(L)' 'MKVSAIIPCYNEELTIKQVIEDIKKYSPECEVYVFDNNSTDNSYNIAKEAGAIVKKVMYQGKGEVVRQAFSIVDSDI' A
#
# COMPACT_ATOMS: atom_id res chain seq x y z
N MET A 1 -4.20 -20.15 0.27
CA MET A 1 -2.99 -19.34 0.17
C MET A 1 -3.40 -17.96 -0.31
N LYS A 2 -3.46 -16.99 0.60
CA LYS A 2 -3.68 -15.57 0.33
C LYS A 2 -2.33 -14.88 0.26
N VAL A 3 -2.09 -14.09 -0.79
CA VAL A 3 -0.87 -13.32 -0.99
C VAL A 3 -1.21 -11.84 -0.93
N SER A 4 -0.44 -11.06 -0.17
CA SER A 4 -0.62 -9.61 -0.09
C SER A 4 0.63 -8.83 -0.45
N ALA A 5 0.47 -7.76 -1.23
CA ALA A 5 1.52 -6.80 -1.51
C ALA A 5 1.39 -5.62 -0.55
N ILE A 6 2.45 -5.36 0.21
CA ILE A 6 2.52 -4.22 1.14
C ILE A 6 3.37 -3.13 0.52
N ILE A 7 2.78 -1.95 0.30
CA ILE A 7 3.44 -0.80 -0.31
C ILE A 7 3.48 0.35 0.71
N PRO A 8 4.63 0.62 1.33
CA PRO A 8 4.87 1.88 2.04
C PRO A 8 4.79 3.05 1.05
N CYS A 9 4.05 4.10 1.39
CA CYS A 9 3.83 5.24 0.50
C CYS A 9 4.00 6.55 1.27
N TYR A 10 4.86 7.44 0.78
CA TYR A 10 5.02 8.80 1.30
C TYR A 10 5.37 9.75 0.16
N ASN A 11 4.41 10.60 -0.22
CA ASN A 11 4.54 11.56 -1.33
C ASN A 11 4.97 10.92 -2.67
N GLU A 12 4.26 9.90 -3.11
CA GLU A 12 4.49 9.12 -4.32
C GLU A 12 3.37 9.28 -5.36
N GLU A 13 2.70 10.44 -5.43
CA GLU A 13 1.51 10.64 -6.29
C GLU A 13 1.75 10.36 -7.78
N LEU A 14 3.00 10.52 -8.24
CA LEU A 14 3.39 10.32 -9.64
C LEU A 14 3.59 8.84 -10.01
N THR A 15 3.84 7.97 -9.04
CA THR A 15 4.32 6.59 -9.26
C THR A 15 3.38 5.54 -8.70
N ILE A 16 2.67 5.83 -7.61
CA ILE A 16 1.89 4.85 -6.83
C ILE A 16 0.83 4.13 -7.67
N LYS A 17 0.19 4.83 -8.61
CA LYS A 17 -0.80 4.24 -9.51
C LYS A 17 -0.21 3.11 -10.35
N GLN A 18 0.92 3.37 -11.00
CA GLN A 18 1.57 2.41 -11.89
C GLN A 18 1.99 1.15 -11.12
N VAL A 19 2.54 1.32 -9.91
CA VAL A 19 2.94 0.19 -9.06
C VAL A 19 1.74 -0.71 -8.73
N ILE A 20 0.60 -0.12 -8.34
CA ILE A 20 -0.62 -0.88 -8.03
C ILE A 20 -1.16 -1.58 -9.27
N GLU A 21 -1.20 -0.90 -10.41
CA GLU A 21 -1.69 -1.46 -11.68
C GLU A 21 -0.81 -2.63 -12.15
N ASP A 22 0.51 -2.51 -12.03
CA ASP A 22 1.44 -3.58 -12.41
C ASP A 22 1.29 -4.80 -11.49
N ILE A 23 1.18 -4.62 -10.18
CA ILE A 23 0.94 -5.75 -9.26
C ILE A 23 -0.36 -6.47 -9.61
N LYS A 24 -1.44 -5.72 -9.85
CA LYS A 24 -2.72 -6.32 -10.26
C LYS A 24 -2.67 -7.02 -11.61
N LYS A 25 -1.84 -6.52 -12.53
CA LYS A 25 -1.65 -7.12 -13.86
C LYS A 25 -0.84 -8.41 -13.82
N TYR A 26 0.24 -8.45 -13.05
CA TYR A 26 1.18 -9.58 -13.02
C TYR A 26 0.88 -10.58 -11.89
N SER A 27 0.14 -10.18 -10.86
CA SER A 27 -0.27 -11.01 -9.72
C SER A 27 -1.71 -10.68 -9.33
N PRO A 28 -2.70 -11.01 -10.18
CA PRO A 28 -4.10 -10.63 -9.97
C PRO A 28 -4.72 -11.23 -8.70
N GLU A 29 -4.18 -12.33 -8.18
CA GLU A 29 -4.56 -12.95 -6.92
C GLU A 29 -4.06 -12.21 -5.67
N CYS A 30 -3.21 -11.20 -5.84
CA CYS A 30 -2.56 -10.48 -4.75
C CYS A 30 -3.43 -9.31 -4.26
N GLU A 31 -3.72 -9.27 -2.95
CA GLU A 31 -4.36 -8.12 -2.32
C GLU A 31 -3.34 -6.99 -2.12
N VAL A 32 -3.61 -5.81 -2.66
CA VAL A 32 -2.68 -4.68 -2.57
C VAL A 32 -3.04 -3.77 -1.41
N TYR A 33 -2.16 -3.72 -0.40
CA TYR A 33 -2.24 -2.82 0.74
C TYR A 33 -1.24 -1.67 0.58
N VAL A 34 -1.73 -0.43 0.67
CA VAL A 34 -0.90 0.77 0.66
C VAL A 34 -0.92 1.40 2.04
N PHE A 35 0.25 1.59 2.62
CA PHE A 35 0.40 2.25 3.92
C PHE A 35 0.90 3.68 3.70
N ASP A 36 -0.03 4.63 3.67
CA ASP A 36 0.21 6.05 3.54
C ASP A 36 0.82 6.63 4.82
N ASN A 37 2.12 6.91 4.80
CA ASN A 37 2.89 7.38 5.95
C ASN A 37 2.89 8.91 6.06
N ASN A 38 1.69 9.48 6.18
CA ASN A 38 1.47 10.92 6.33
C ASN A 38 1.85 11.72 5.08
N SER A 39 1.46 11.24 3.89
CA SER A 39 1.65 12.01 2.65
C SER A 39 0.87 13.33 2.71
N THR A 40 1.47 14.37 2.15
CA THR A 40 0.89 15.71 2.00
C THR A 40 0.43 16.01 0.59
N ASP A 41 0.68 15.09 -0.34
CA ASP A 41 0.29 15.15 -1.74
C ASP A 41 -0.96 14.28 -2.02
N ASN A 42 -1.27 14.00 -3.29
CA ASN A 42 -2.47 13.24 -3.65
C ASN A 42 -2.31 11.70 -3.59
N SER A 43 -1.19 11.18 -3.06
CA SER A 43 -0.87 9.74 -3.03
C SER A 43 -2.00 8.86 -2.50
N TYR A 44 -2.62 9.29 -1.39
CA TYR A 44 -3.70 8.54 -0.73
C TYR A 44 -4.90 8.31 -1.65
N ASN A 45 -5.35 9.36 -2.36
CA ASN A 45 -6.51 9.28 -3.22
C ASN A 45 -6.20 8.46 -4.47
N ILE A 46 -5.03 8.68 -5.08
CA ILE A 46 -4.59 7.94 -6.26
C ILE A 46 -4.50 6.44 -5.95
N ALA A 47 -3.94 6.06 -4.81
CA ALA A 47 -3.86 4.66 -4.39
C ALA A 47 -5.25 4.02 -4.20
N LYS A 48 -6.20 4.76 -3.60
CA LYS A 48 -7.59 4.29 -3.44
C LYS A 48 -8.28 4.12 -4.79
N GLU A 49 -8.14 5.09 -5.68
CA GLU A 49 -8.75 5.07 -7.02
C GLU A 49 -8.17 3.94 -7.89
N ALA A 50 -6.88 3.63 -7.75
CA ALA A 50 -6.25 2.45 -8.35
C ALA A 50 -6.74 1.13 -7.72
N GLY A 51 -7.57 1.19 -6.69
CA GLY A 51 -8.23 0.06 -6.04
C GLY A 51 -7.36 -0.69 -5.05
N ALA A 52 -6.39 -0.03 -4.42
CA ALA A 52 -5.66 -0.60 -3.28
C ALA A 52 -6.42 -0.38 -1.96
N ILE A 53 -6.14 -1.23 -0.97
CA ILE A 53 -6.59 -1.05 0.41
C ILE A 53 -5.63 -0.10 1.11
N VAL A 54 -6.04 1.17 1.25
CA VAL A 54 -5.15 2.22 1.79
C VAL A 54 -5.35 2.40 3.30
N LYS A 55 -4.26 2.31 4.06
CA LYS A 55 -4.19 2.54 5.51
C LYS A 55 -3.30 3.75 5.79
N LYS A 56 -3.77 4.68 6.63
CA LYS A 56 -2.95 5.82 7.08
C LYS A 56 -2.10 5.39 8.27
N VAL A 57 -0.81 5.69 8.22
CA VAL A 57 0.17 5.43 9.30
C VAL A 57 0.68 6.77 9.82
N MET A 58 0.26 7.13 11.03
CA MET A 58 0.57 8.45 11.62
C MET A 58 2.02 8.57 12.14
N TYR A 59 2.65 7.46 12.52
CA TYR A 59 4.02 7.46 13.05
C TYR A 59 5.01 7.29 11.90
N GLN A 60 5.87 8.28 11.71
CA GLN A 60 6.85 8.29 10.63
C GLN A 60 7.99 7.30 10.92
N GLY A 61 8.38 6.53 9.89
CA GLY A 61 9.49 5.60 9.95
C GLY A 61 9.16 4.24 9.32
N LYS A 62 10.06 3.75 8.46
CA LYS A 62 9.87 2.50 7.71
C LYS A 62 9.58 1.28 8.61
N GLY A 63 10.21 1.21 9.78
CA GLY A 63 9.99 0.11 10.73
C GLY A 63 8.58 0.06 11.33
N GLU A 64 7.97 1.23 11.58
CA GLU A 64 6.63 1.32 12.15
C GLU A 64 5.55 0.99 11.10
N VAL A 65 5.78 1.40 9.85
CA VAL A 65 4.94 1.01 8.72
C VAL A 65 4.92 -0.51 8.55
N VAL A 66 6.09 -1.16 8.56
CA VAL A 66 6.18 -2.62 8.44
C VAL A 66 5.50 -3.32 9.62
N ARG A 67 5.72 -2.86 10.86
CA ARG A 67 5.08 -3.43 12.04
C ARG A 67 3.56 -3.34 11.99
N GLN A 68 3.00 -2.20 11.60
CA GLN A 68 1.55 -2.05 11.44
C GLN A 68 1.02 -2.92 10.32
N ALA A 69 1.76 -3.05 9.22
CA ALA A 69 1.36 -3.89 8.11
C ALA A 69 1.18 -5.36 8.53
N PHE A 70 2.15 -5.93 9.26
CA PHE A 70 2.05 -7.30 9.79
C PHE A 70 0.88 -7.50 10.77
N SER A 71 0.41 -6.44 11.44
CA SER A 71 -0.74 -6.54 12.36
C SER A 71 -2.11 -6.45 11.68
N ILE A 72 -2.16 -5.93 10.44
CA ILE A 72 -3.40 -5.61 9.72
C ILE A 72 -3.65 -6.61 8.59
N VAL A 73 -2.58 -7.10 7.97
CA VAL A 73 -2.66 -8.01 6.82
C VAL A 73 -2.79 -9.45 7.32
N ASP A 74 -3.96 -10.04 7.08
CA ASP A 74 -4.24 -11.46 7.31
C ASP A 74 -4.01 -12.24 6.01
N SER A 75 -2.73 -12.52 5.70
CA SER A 75 -2.32 -13.26 4.50
C SER A 75 -1.30 -14.34 4.84
N ASP A 76 -1.30 -15.41 4.04
CA ASP A 76 -0.39 -16.53 4.23
C ASP A 76 1.04 -16.16 3.82
N ILE A 77 1.18 -15.22 2.87
CA ILE A 77 2.45 -14.70 2.30
C ILE A 77 2.33 -13.21 2.02
#